data_AF-A0AAU9UG73-F1
#
_entry.id   AF-A0AAU9UG73-F1
#
_cell.length_a   1.000
_cell.length_b   1.000
_cell.length_c   1.000
_cell.angle_alpha   90.00
_cell.angle_beta   90.00
_cell.angle_gamma   90.00
#
_symmetry.space_group_name_H-M   'P 1'
#
loop_
_entity.id
_entity.type
_entity.pdbx_description
1 polymer ?
#
loop_
_entity_poly.entity_id
_entity_poly.type
_entity_poly.pdbx_seq_one_letter_code
_entity_poly.pdbx_strand_id
1 'polypeptide(L)' 'MLKAKRLPKHLWAEAVNTSVYVLNRTSKSKQESQSPYESFHKREVNINDLKGVFGERVFVHIPKEKKVEVGR' A
#
# COMPACT_ATOMS: atom_id res chain seq x y z
N MET A 1 13.24 -4.14 -13.66
CA MET A 1 12.04 -4.68 -12.96
C MET A 1 12.41 -5.92 -12.14
N LEU A 2 11.67 -6.22 -11.06
CA LEU A 2 11.99 -7.19 -9.99
C LEU A 2 12.62 -8.52 -10.46
N LYS A 3 12.13 -9.10 -11.56
CA LYS A 3 12.67 -10.33 -12.17
C LYS A 3 14.14 -10.21 -12.58
N ALA A 4 14.54 -9.08 -13.18
CA ALA A 4 15.92 -8.81 -13.58
C ALA A 4 16.87 -8.64 -12.38
N LYS A 5 16.32 -8.31 -11.20
CA LYS A 5 17.06 -8.18 -9.93
C LYS A 5 17.00 -9.46 -9.08
N ARG A 6 16.47 -10.56 -9.63
CA ARG A 6 16.37 -11.88 -8.96
C ARG A 6 15.65 -11.83 -7.62
N LEU A 7 14.66 -10.93 -7.48
CA LEU A 7 13.86 -10.83 -6.27
C LEU A 7 12.79 -11.94 -6.22
N PRO A 8 12.40 -12.40 -5.01
CA PRO A 8 11.33 -13.37 -4.84
C PRO A 8 10.04 -12.97 -5.56
N LYS A 9 9.38 -13.94 -6.21
CA LYS A 9 8.15 -13.68 -6.99
C LYS A 9 7.00 -13.10 -6.16
N HIS A 10 6.91 -13.46 -4.87
CA HIS A 10 5.85 -12.97 -3.98
C HIS A 10 5.92 -11.44 -3.75
N LEU A 11 7.10 -10.83 -3.89
CA LEU A 11 7.28 -9.38 -3.78
C LEU A 11 6.68 -8.62 -4.97
N TRP A 12 6.31 -9.29 -6.05
CA TRP A 12 5.66 -8.65 -7.19
C TRP A 12 4.30 -8.08 -6.79
N ALA A 13 3.51 -8.83 -6.02
CA ALA A 13 2.22 -8.37 -5.51
C ALA A 13 2.39 -7.15 -4.59
N GLU A 14 3.39 -7.18 -3.71
CA GLU A 14 3.72 -6.05 -2.84
C GLU A 14 4.13 -4.81 -3.65
N ALA A 15 5.00 -4.95 -4.65
CA ALA A 15 5.48 -3.82 -5.43
C ALA A 15 4.36 -3.14 -6.23
N VAL A 16 3.44 -3.93 -6.78
CA VAL A 16 2.26 -3.41 -7.47
C VAL A 16 1.36 -2.68 -6.48
N ASN A 17 1.10 -3.26 -5.31
CA ASN A 17 0.29 -2.62 -4.27
C ASN A 17 0.93 -1.31 -3.78
N THR A 18 2.23 -1.28 -3.52
CA THR A 18 2.95 -0.07 -3.12
C THR A 18 2.89 1.01 -4.21
N SER A 19 3.07 0.62 -5.47
CA SER A 19 2.98 1.56 -6.60
C SER A 19 1.60 2.20 -6.69
N VAL A 20 0.53 1.40 -6.63
CA VAL A 20 -0.86 1.88 -6.64
C VAL A 20 -1.18 2.72 -5.40
N TYR A 21 -0.70 2.30 -4.22
CA TYR A 21 -0.89 3.03 -2.97
C TYR A 21 -0.32 4.44 -3.01
N VAL A 22 0.91 4.59 -3.52
CA VAL A 22 1.59 5.88 -3.68
C VAL A 22 0.88 6.72 -4.74
N LEU A 23 0.63 6.15 -5.92
CA LEU A 23 -0.05 6.87 -7.01
C LEU A 23 -1.40 7.45 -6.56
N ASN A 24 -2.21 6.67 -5.85
CA ASN A 24 -3.52 7.14 -5.38
C ASN A 24 -3.45 8.32 -4.40
N ARG A 25 -2.30 8.55 -3.75
CA ARG A 25 -2.12 9.59 -2.73
C ARG A 25 -1.27 10.77 -3.19
N THR A 26 -0.42 10.59 -4.18
CA THR A 26 0.50 11.65 -4.65
C THR A 26 0.19 12.14 -6.06
N SER A 27 -0.46 11.33 -6.90
CA SER A 27 -0.81 11.76 -8.25
C SER A 27 -1.98 12.75 -8.23
N LYS A 28 -1.95 13.71 -9.16
CA LYS A 28 -3.08 14.61 -9.40
C LYS A 28 -4.24 13.79 -9.99
N SER A 29 -5.41 13.87 -9.37
CA SER A 29 -6.64 13.38 -9.99
C SER A 29 -7.06 14.30 -11.14
N LYS A 30 -8.13 13.93 -11.86
CA LYS A 30 -8.74 14.81 -12.88
C LYS A 30 -9.24 16.14 -12.30
N GLN A 31 -9.48 16.20 -11.00
CA GLN A 31 -9.86 17.43 -10.31
C GLN A 31 -8.59 18.15 -9.85
N GLU A 32 -8.46 19.41 -10.28
CA GLU A 32 -7.32 20.26 -9.95
C GLU A 32 -7.11 20.28 -8.42
N SER A 33 -5.88 20.01 -7.98
CA SER A 33 -5.44 20.07 -6.58
C SER A 33 -5.91 18.97 -5.62
N GLN A 34 -6.51 17.87 -6.09
CA GLN A 34 -6.83 16.72 -5.23
C GLN A 34 -6.26 15.41 -5.77
N SER A 35 -5.75 14.57 -4.88
CA SER A 35 -5.37 13.18 -5.18
C SER A 35 -6.61 12.28 -5.32
N PRO A 36 -6.51 11.13 -6.02
CA PRO A 36 -7.59 10.15 -6.07
C PRO A 36 -8.08 9.70 -4.67
N TYR A 37 -7.17 9.58 -3.71
CA TYR A 37 -7.49 9.24 -2.33
C TYR A 37 -8.37 10.30 -1.66
N GLU A 38 -8.01 11.58 -1.80
CA GLU A 38 -8.77 12.70 -1.28
C GLU A 38 -10.16 12.80 -1.90
N SER A 39 -10.26 12.61 -3.21
CA SER A 39 -11.52 12.63 -3.92
C SER A 39 -12.46 11.51 -3.44
N PHE A 40 -11.93 10.30 -3.21
CA PHE A 40 -12.73 9.15 -2.79
C PHE A 40 -13.10 9.17 -1.30
N HIS A 41 -12.14 9.47 -0.42
CA HIS A 41 -12.33 9.41 1.04
C HIS A 41 -12.75 10.74 1.65
N LYS A 42 -12.77 11.83 0.87
CA LYS A 42 -13.04 13.21 1.31
C LYS A 42 -12.16 13.63 2.50
N ARG A 43 -10.91 13.14 2.53
CA ARG A 43 -9.93 13.37 3.59
C ARG A 43 -8.58 13.69 2.97
N GLU A 44 -7.91 14.72 3.49
CA GLU A 44 -6.56 15.13 3.10
C GLU A 44 -5.52 14.01 3.29
N VAL A 45 -4.58 13.91 2.37
CA VAL A 45 -3.44 13.00 2.50
C VAL A 45 -2.43 13.60 3.48
N ASN A 46 -2.20 12.92 4.61
CA ASN A 46 -1.04 13.23 5.45
C ASN A 46 0.18 12.48 4.91
N ILE A 47 1.27 13.19 4.62
CA ILE A 47 2.52 12.59 4.11
C ILE A 47 3.09 11.58 5.12
N ASN A 48 2.87 11.79 6.42
CA ASN A 48 3.26 10.84 7.46
C ASN A 48 2.45 9.52 7.41
N ASP A 49 1.31 9.48 6.70
CA ASP A 49 0.53 8.27 6.48
C ASP A 49 1.09 7.43 5.31
N LEU A 50 2.10 7.91 4.58
CA LEU A 50 2.78 7.09 3.57
C LEU A 50 3.56 5.98 4.28
N LYS A 51 3.09 4.74 4.09
CA LYS A 51 3.71 3.56 4.70
C LYS A 51 5.01 3.20 3.97
N GLY A 52 6.13 3.66 4.53
CA GLY A 52 7.43 3.00 4.43
C GLY A 52 8.03 2.82 3.03
N VAL A 53 9.21 2.19 3.01
CA VAL A 53 9.88 1.78 1.77
C VAL A 53 9.40 0.38 1.39
N PHE A 54 9.29 0.09 0.09
CA PHE A 54 9.03 -1.27 -0.39
C PHE A 54 10.00 -2.29 0.22
N GLY A 55 9.48 -3.41 0.74
CA GLY A 55 10.26 -4.44 1.44
C GLY A 55 10.47 -4.18 2.95
N GLU A 56 9.85 -3.14 3.51
CA GLU A 56 9.86 -2.92 4.96
C GLU A 56 8.95 -3.92 5.71
N ARG A 57 9.26 -4.17 6.99
CA ARG A 57 8.41 -5.00 7.86
C ARG A 57 7.06 -4.32 8.08
N VAL A 58 5.99 -4.93 7.57
CA VAL A 58 4.61 -4.43 7.72
C VAL A 58 3.74 -5.42 8.46
N PHE A 59 2.74 -4.90 9.19
CA PHE A 59 1.68 -5.71 9.77
C PHE A 59 0.61 -5.98 8.71
N VAL A 60 0.34 -7.26 8.45
CA VAL A 60 -0.74 -7.69 7.56
C VAL A 60 -2.00 -7.93 8.39
N HIS A 61 -3.12 -7.38 7.93
CA HIS A 61 -4.41 -7.67 8.57
C HIS A 61 -4.80 -9.13 8.31
N ILE A 62 -4.93 -9.92 9.38
CA ILE A 62 -5.45 -11.29 9.33
C ILE A 62 -6.94 -11.24 9.70
N PRO A 63 -7.85 -11.60 8.77
CA PRO A 63 -9.28 -11.67 9.04
C PRO A 63 -9.59 -12.58 10.23
N LYS A 64 -10.63 -12.25 11.00
CA LYS A 64 -10.95 -12.98 12.24
C LYS A 64 -11.20 -14.46 11.98
N GLU A 65 -11.79 -14.80 10.85
CA GLU A 65 -12.11 -16.15 10.39
C GLU A 65 -10.85 -17.01 10.17
N LYS A 66 -9.69 -16.38 9.95
CA LYS A 66 -8.39 -17.03 9.75
C LYS A 66 -7.45 -16.90 10.94
N LYS A 67 -7.87 -16.26 12.03
CA LYS A 67 -7.07 -16.20 13.26
C LYS A 67 -7.14 -17.57 13.93
N VAL A 68 -6.03 -18.30 13.89
CA VAL A 68 -5.83 -19.46 14.74
C VAL A 68 -5.55 -18.92 16.15
N GLU A 69 -6.44 -19.21 17.10
CA GLU A 69 -6.16 -18.97 18.51
C GLU A 69 -5.01 -19.88 18.93
N VAL A 70 -3.80 -19.32 19.04
CA VAL A 70 -2.68 -20.01 19.68
C VAL A 70 -2.94 -19.91 21.18
N GLY A 71 -3.48 -20.99 21.75
CA GLY A 71 -3.68 -21.14 23.19
C GLY A 71 -2.38 -20.86 23.94
N ARG A 72 -2.48 -20.07 25.02
CA ARG A 72 -1.40 -19.84 25.98
C ARG A 72 -1.28 -21.00 26.94
#